data_AF-A0A6M0G9R1-F1
#
_entry.id   AF-A0A6M0G9R1-F1
#
_cell.length_a   1.000
_cell.length_b   1.000
_cell.length_c   1.000
_cell.angle_alpha   90.00
_cell.angle_beta   90.00
_cell.angle_gamma   90.00
#
_symmetry.space_group_name_H-M   'P 1'
#
loop_
_entity.id
_entity.type
_entity.pdbx_description
1 polymer ?
#
loop_
_entity_poly.entity_id
_entity_poly.type
_entity_poly.pdbx_seq_one_letter_code
_entity_poly.pdbx_strand_id
1 'polypeptide(L)'
;SVFFQTPYVLSIAYKVLVVMLEGEEAAKRALPVRDRDLGKMVPFPNQPIISEVVAAGGKLKPILADSTLIIQGKNLHSEITKVRIGQVEVTPESVENNQITLPLASIPTNSLKAGVQSLQVIHHISPGTEPVTHNQVESNVAPFVLCPTVTRVSPGNVEDIDQESCAAEITVQVNLLLGKEQRVVLALNQWSTDNPTSYLFDAPKRRKDTHAVTVSVNKVLPGEYLVRLMVDGAESQLSIDENPNSPTFNWYVAPKVELLNC
;
A
#
# COMPACT_ATOMS: atom_id res chain seq x y z
N SER A 1 54.00 17.54 35.91
CA SER A 1 53.24 18.70 35.42
C SER A 1 51.97 18.17 34.76
N VAL A 2 50.79 18.49 35.30
CA VAL A 2 49.52 17.97 34.80
C VAL A 2 48.81 19.14 34.11
N PHE A 3 48.54 19.02 32.81
CA PHE A 3 47.83 20.03 32.04
C PHE A 3 46.35 20.05 32.45
N PHE A 4 45.83 21.22 32.82
CA PHE A 4 44.38 21.46 32.96
C PHE A 4 43.81 21.74 31.56
N GLN A 5 42.90 20.90 31.10
CA GLN A 5 42.15 21.10 29.86
C GLN A 5 40.76 21.63 30.21
N THR A 6 40.50 22.91 29.95
CA THR A 6 39.19 23.53 30.18
C THR A 6 38.26 23.18 29.02
N PRO A 7 37.11 22.53 29.23
CA PRO A 7 36.17 22.25 28.15
C PRO A 7 35.48 23.55 27.73
N TYR A 8 35.69 23.98 26.47
CA TYR A 8 34.91 25.06 25.86
C TYR A 8 33.53 24.54 25.50
N VAL A 9 32.49 25.09 26.15
CA VAL A 9 31.10 24.83 25.78
C VAL A 9 30.63 25.97 24.89
N LEU A 10 30.27 25.65 23.64
CA LEU A 10 29.69 26.59 22.69
C LEU A 10 28.36 27.11 23.26
N SER A 11 28.27 28.43 23.48
CA SER A 11 27.07 29.09 23.98
C SER A 11 26.51 30.00 22.88
N ILE A 12 25.21 29.88 22.59
CA ILE A 12 24.51 30.79 21.68
C ILE A 12 23.63 31.72 22.50
N ALA A 13 23.64 33.01 22.18
CA ALA A 13 22.72 33.99 22.75
C ALA A 13 21.72 34.39 21.67
N TYR A 14 20.43 34.27 21.98
CA TYR A 14 19.35 34.76 21.12
C TYR A 14 18.72 36.00 21.76
N LYS A 15 18.44 37.01 20.95
CA LYS A 15 17.71 38.21 21.36
C LYS A 15 16.34 38.19 20.69
N VAL A 16 15.30 37.96 21.49
CA VAL A 16 13.92 38.07 21.03
C VAL A 16 13.48 39.52 21.26
N LEU A 17 13.08 40.20 20.19
CA LEU A 17 12.52 41.55 20.23
C LEU A 17 11.06 41.46 19.82
N VAL A 18 10.19 42.07 20.61
CA VAL A 18 8.79 42.27 20.24
C VAL A 18 8.75 43.52 19.36
N VAL A 19 8.30 43.35 18.11
CA VAL A 19 7.96 44.47 17.24
C VAL A 19 6.47 44.70 17.39
N MET A 20 6.10 45.85 17.95
CA MET A 20 4.71 46.29 18.02
C MET A 20 4.40 47.10 16.76
N LEU A 21 3.51 46.56 15.93
CA LEU A 21 3.00 47.26 14.75
C LEU A 21 1.72 47.96 15.18
N GLU A 22 1.76 49.29 15.22
CA GLU A 22 0.62 50.14 15.57
C GLU A 22 0.01 50.69 14.28
N GLY A 23 -1.25 50.34 14.02
CA GLY A 23 -1.99 50.84 12.86
C GLY A 23 -2.72 52.14 13.21
N GLU A 24 -2.73 53.11 12.30
CA GLU A 24 -3.45 54.39 12.47
C GLU A 24 -4.97 54.29 12.21
N GLU A 25 -5.49 53.08 11.94
CA GLU A 25 -6.93 52.87 11.75
C GLU A 25 -7.67 52.87 13.10
N ALA A 26 -8.82 53.55 13.14
CA ALA A 26 -9.68 53.55 14.31
C ALA A 26 -10.10 52.12 14.70
N ALA A 27 -9.83 51.71 15.94
CA ALA A 27 -10.16 50.40 16.46
C ALA A 27 -11.68 50.16 16.36
N LYS A 28 -12.09 49.19 15.54
CA LYS A 28 -13.48 48.76 15.47
C LYS A 28 -13.76 47.83 16.64
N ARG A 29 -14.59 48.28 17.59
CA ARG A 29 -15.06 47.43 18.69
C ARG A 29 -16.16 46.52 18.17
N ALA A 30 -15.85 45.23 18.02
CA ALA A 30 -16.85 44.23 17.72
C ALA A 30 -17.93 44.20 18.82
N LEU A 31 -19.17 43.89 18.43
CA LEU A 31 -20.23 43.64 19.40
C LEU A 31 -19.81 42.48 20.34
N PRO A 32 -20.23 42.48 21.61
CA PRO A 32 -19.97 41.38 22.52
C PRO A 32 -20.43 40.05 21.90
N VAL A 33 -19.52 39.09 21.81
CA VAL A 33 -19.84 37.73 21.36
C VAL A 33 -20.85 37.15 22.35
N ARG A 34 -22.09 36.96 21.91
CA ARG A 34 -23.19 36.47 22.77
C ARG A 34 -23.05 35.00 23.15
N ASP A 35 -22.41 34.22 22.29
CA ASP A 35 -22.13 32.82 22.54
C ASP A 35 -20.80 32.43 21.90
N ARG A 36 -19.97 31.67 22.62
CA ARG A 36 -18.77 31.05 22.07
C ARG A 36 -19.17 29.66 21.61
N ASP A 37 -19.86 29.58 20.48
CA ASP A 37 -19.97 28.30 19.79
C ASP A 37 -18.60 27.98 19.18
N LEU A 38 -17.73 27.40 20.00
CA LEU A 38 -16.49 26.78 19.58
C LEU A 38 -16.87 25.51 18.82
N GLY A 39 -17.55 25.63 17.67
CA GLY A 39 -18.24 24.56 16.93
C GLY A 39 -17.58 23.21 17.09
N LYS A 40 -17.95 22.49 18.15
CA LYS A 40 -17.29 21.27 18.67
C LYS A 40 -15.76 21.17 18.42
N MET A 41 -14.99 22.26 18.49
CA MET A 41 -13.52 22.25 18.50
C MET A 41 -13.04 21.89 19.90
N VAL A 42 -13.43 20.70 20.35
CA VAL A 42 -12.81 20.06 21.50
C VAL A 42 -11.59 19.32 20.94
N PRO A 43 -10.38 19.41 21.53
CA PRO A 43 -9.33 18.44 21.23
C PRO A 43 -9.97 17.06 21.37
N PHE A 44 -9.99 16.22 20.33
CA PHE A 44 -10.66 14.92 20.41
C PHE A 44 -9.81 14.00 21.31
N PRO A 45 -10.12 13.83 22.61
CA PRO A 45 -9.30 12.95 23.46
C PRO A 45 -9.37 11.50 22.97
N ASN A 46 -10.40 11.18 22.19
CA ASN A 46 -10.69 9.87 21.65
C ASN A 46 -10.46 9.80 20.13
N GLN A 47 -9.50 10.58 19.59
CA GLN A 47 -9.10 10.42 18.20
C GLN A 47 -8.65 8.96 17.95
N PRO A 48 -9.13 8.31 16.86
CA PRO A 48 -8.70 6.97 16.53
C PRO A 48 -7.20 6.96 16.19
N ILE A 49 -6.48 5.97 16.69
CA ILE A 49 -5.06 5.76 16.37
C ILE A 49 -4.89 4.32 15.92
N ILE A 50 -4.35 4.14 14.72
CA ILE A 50 -3.99 2.83 14.17
C ILE A 50 -2.55 2.53 14.57
N SER A 51 -2.34 1.40 15.22
CA SER A 51 -1.01 0.88 15.55
C SER A 51 -0.51 -0.15 14.53
N GLU A 52 -1.41 -0.93 13.93
CA GLU A 52 -1.02 -2.00 13.02
C GLU A 52 -2.15 -2.38 12.05
N VAL A 53 -1.78 -2.80 10.83
CA VAL A 53 -2.69 -3.39 9.84
C VAL A 53 -2.07 -4.70 9.37
N VAL A 54 -2.76 -5.82 9.56
CA VAL A 54 -2.29 -7.16 9.18
C VAL A 54 -3.39 -7.96 8.51
N ALA A 55 -3.02 -9.02 7.79
CA ALA A 55 -3.98 -10.03 7.35
C ALA A 55 -4.51 -10.83 8.56
N ALA A 56 -5.78 -11.25 8.51
CA ALA A 56 -6.38 -12.13 9.52
C ALA A 56 -5.63 -13.47 9.67
N GLY A 57 -4.98 -13.95 8.60
CA GLY A 57 -4.11 -15.13 8.63
C GLY A 57 -2.79 -14.93 9.39
N GLY A 58 -2.50 -13.72 9.88
CA GLY A 58 -1.33 -13.39 10.68
C GLY A 58 -0.40 -12.36 10.02
N LYS A 59 0.46 -11.74 10.83
CA LYS A 59 1.38 -10.67 10.42
C LYS A 59 2.35 -11.02 9.30
N LEU A 60 2.71 -12.31 9.19
CA LEU A 60 3.64 -12.80 8.17
C LEU A 60 2.93 -13.26 6.88
N LYS A 61 1.60 -13.21 6.83
CA LYS A 61 0.85 -13.55 5.64
C LYS A 61 0.75 -12.33 4.71
N PRO A 62 0.88 -12.51 3.40
CA PRO A 62 0.63 -11.44 2.45
C PRO A 62 -0.82 -10.99 2.53
N ILE A 63 -1.07 -9.71 2.33
CA ILE A 63 -2.42 -9.17 2.17
C ILE A 63 -2.75 -9.22 0.67
N LEU A 64 -3.79 -9.98 0.32
CA LEU A 64 -4.31 -10.17 -1.02
C LEU A 64 -5.67 -9.48 -1.17
N ALA A 65 -6.18 -9.36 -2.39
CA ALA A 65 -7.45 -8.70 -2.67
C ALA A 65 -8.67 -9.34 -1.97
N ASP A 66 -8.59 -10.62 -1.65
CA ASP A 66 -9.59 -11.43 -0.94
C ASP A 66 -9.30 -11.57 0.57
N SER A 67 -8.25 -10.92 1.07
CA SER A 67 -7.89 -10.99 2.49
C SER A 67 -8.84 -10.18 3.37
N THR A 68 -8.99 -10.64 4.61
CA THR A 68 -9.57 -9.83 5.70
C THR A 68 -8.46 -9.09 6.43
N LEU A 69 -8.59 -7.78 6.54
CA LEU A 69 -7.71 -6.95 7.35
C LEU A 69 -8.13 -6.98 8.82
N ILE A 70 -7.14 -7.09 9.69
CA ILE A 70 -7.23 -6.81 11.12
C ILE A 70 -6.46 -5.52 11.37
N ILE A 71 -7.22 -4.47 11.71
CA ILE A 71 -6.69 -3.13 11.98
C ILE A 71 -6.70 -2.94 13.49
N GLN A 72 -5.51 -2.91 14.10
CA GLN A 72 -5.35 -2.75 15.54
C GLN A 72 -5.03 -1.31 15.89
N GLY A 73 -5.48 -0.88 17.06
CA GLY A 73 -5.31 0.49 17.48
C GLY A 73 -5.94 0.84 18.82
N LYS A 74 -6.29 2.11 18.98
CA LYS A 74 -7.01 2.66 20.13
C LYS A 74 -8.07 3.64 19.66
N ASN A 75 -9.16 3.72 20.43
CA ASN A 75 -10.31 4.57 20.15
C ASN A 75 -10.86 4.37 18.73
N LEU A 76 -10.85 3.14 18.22
CA LEU A 76 -11.27 2.87 16.84
C LEU A 76 -12.79 2.92 16.67
N HIS A 77 -13.56 2.67 17.74
CA HIS A 77 -15.01 2.65 17.69
C HIS A 77 -15.63 4.02 17.99
N SER A 78 -16.60 4.41 17.17
CA SER A 78 -17.55 5.51 17.37
C SER A 78 -18.93 5.11 16.83
N GLU A 79 -19.94 5.97 17.01
CA GLU A 79 -21.30 5.76 16.50
C GLU A 79 -21.31 5.43 14.99
N ILE A 80 -20.52 6.15 14.19
CA ILE A 80 -20.36 5.90 12.76
C ILE A 80 -18.87 5.81 12.43
N THR A 81 -18.36 4.59 12.35
CA THR A 81 -16.97 4.30 11.97
C THR A 81 -16.89 3.83 10.53
N LYS A 82 -16.00 4.45 9.75
CA LYS A 82 -15.64 4.06 8.38
C LYS A 82 -14.14 3.82 8.30
N VAL A 83 -13.75 2.99 7.34
CA VAL A 83 -12.34 2.85 6.94
C VAL A 83 -12.18 3.40 5.54
N ARG A 84 -11.23 4.32 5.36
CA ARG A 84 -10.85 4.89 4.07
C ARG A 84 -9.60 4.20 3.55
N ILE A 85 -9.67 3.67 2.33
CA ILE A 85 -8.52 3.15 1.58
C ILE A 85 -8.49 3.88 0.24
N GLY A 86 -7.44 4.66 0.01
CA GLY A 86 -7.38 5.57 -1.14
C GLY A 86 -8.54 6.58 -1.13
N GLN A 87 -9.44 6.47 -2.11
CA GLN A 87 -10.61 7.36 -2.27
C GLN A 87 -11.94 6.69 -1.85
N VAL A 88 -11.89 5.48 -1.30
CA VAL A 88 -13.10 4.71 -0.95
C VAL A 88 -13.25 4.62 0.56
N GLU A 89 -14.44 4.96 1.04
CA GLU A 89 -14.85 4.74 2.42
C GLU A 89 -15.78 3.52 2.51
N VAL A 90 -15.45 2.60 3.40
CA VAL A 90 -16.17 1.33 3.58
C VAL A 90 -16.59 1.17 5.03
N THR A 91 -17.77 0.60 5.23
CA THR A 91 -18.21 0.16 6.57
C THR A 91 -17.49 -1.16 6.89
N PRO A 92 -16.72 -1.23 7.99
CA PRO A 92 -16.12 -2.50 8.40
C PRO A 92 -17.16 -3.53 8.82
N GLU A 93 -16.76 -4.80 8.82
CA GLU A 93 -17.61 -5.91 9.27
C GLU A 93 -17.81 -5.85 10.79
N SER A 94 -16.74 -5.59 11.54
CA SER A 94 -16.81 -5.38 12.98
C SER A 94 -15.88 -4.26 13.43
N VAL A 95 -16.31 -3.53 14.45
CA VAL A 95 -15.59 -2.39 15.02
C VAL A 95 -15.64 -2.50 16.53
N GLU A 96 -14.47 -2.64 17.15
CA GLU A 96 -14.24 -2.57 18.58
C GLU A 96 -13.30 -1.39 18.89
N ASN A 97 -13.15 -1.03 20.16
CA ASN A 97 -12.30 0.10 20.54
C ASN A 97 -10.82 -0.07 20.17
N ASN A 98 -10.33 -1.31 20.07
CA ASN A 98 -8.93 -1.64 19.81
C ASN A 98 -8.71 -2.43 18.50
N GLN A 99 -9.78 -2.85 17.83
CA GLN A 99 -9.68 -3.67 16.63
C GLN A 99 -10.83 -3.38 15.65
N ILE A 100 -10.52 -3.35 14.36
CA ILE A 100 -11.50 -3.36 13.27
C ILE A 100 -11.22 -4.57 12.38
N THR A 101 -12.28 -5.26 11.97
CA THR A 101 -12.23 -6.34 10.97
C THR A 101 -12.84 -5.85 9.66
N LEU A 102 -12.08 -5.90 8.58
CA LEU A 102 -12.49 -5.40 7.26
C LEU A 102 -12.14 -6.41 6.15
N PRO A 103 -13.11 -7.13 5.58
CA PRO A 103 -12.91 -7.93 4.38
C PRO A 103 -12.61 -7.04 3.17
N LEU A 104 -11.45 -7.18 2.52
CA LEU A 104 -11.13 -6.40 1.32
C LEU A 104 -12.05 -6.75 0.14
N ALA A 105 -12.62 -7.94 0.13
CA ALA A 105 -13.63 -8.35 -0.84
C ALA A 105 -14.92 -7.50 -0.80
N SER A 106 -15.18 -6.76 0.29
CA SER A 106 -16.30 -5.80 0.35
C SER A 106 -16.02 -4.49 -0.39
N ILE A 107 -14.79 -4.30 -0.87
CA ILE A 107 -14.33 -3.12 -1.58
C ILE A 107 -14.33 -3.44 -3.09
N PRO A 108 -14.85 -2.56 -3.96
CA PRO A 108 -14.75 -2.77 -5.40
C PRO A 108 -13.28 -2.92 -5.84
N THR A 109 -12.94 -4.01 -6.52
CA THR A 109 -11.57 -4.32 -6.94
C THR A 109 -10.93 -3.22 -7.78
N ASN A 110 -11.73 -2.52 -8.60
CA ASN A 110 -11.31 -1.37 -9.41
C ASN A 110 -10.94 -0.11 -8.60
N SER A 111 -11.08 -0.14 -7.28
CA SER A 111 -10.65 0.96 -6.40
C SER A 111 -9.33 0.66 -5.68
N LEU A 112 -8.89 -0.60 -5.69
CA LEU A 112 -7.65 -1.04 -5.06
C LEU A 112 -6.56 -1.19 -6.13
N LYS A 113 -5.35 -0.77 -5.77
CA LYS A 113 -4.14 -0.93 -6.59
C LYS A 113 -3.17 -1.87 -5.91
N ALA A 114 -2.41 -2.63 -6.69
CA ALA A 114 -1.29 -3.37 -6.14
C ALA A 114 -0.24 -2.39 -5.58
N GLY A 115 0.54 -2.80 -4.58
CA GLY A 115 1.54 -1.94 -3.94
C GLY A 115 1.11 -1.42 -2.56
N VAL A 116 1.78 -0.37 -2.11
CA VAL A 116 1.48 0.28 -0.82
C VAL A 116 0.14 1.03 -0.91
N GLN A 117 -0.76 0.74 0.01
CA GLN A 117 -2.05 1.41 0.19
C GLN A 117 -2.07 2.18 1.51
N SER A 118 -2.73 3.34 1.49
CA SER A 118 -2.95 4.16 2.68
C SER A 118 -4.32 3.85 3.29
N LEU A 119 -4.34 3.51 4.58
CA LEU A 119 -5.55 3.25 5.35
C LEU A 119 -5.74 4.31 6.44
N GLN A 120 -6.98 4.79 6.61
CA GLN A 120 -7.39 5.63 7.75
C GLN A 120 -8.71 5.12 8.34
N VAL A 121 -8.88 5.29 9.64
CA VAL A 121 -10.16 5.14 10.32
C VAL A 121 -10.78 6.52 10.46
N ILE A 122 -12.07 6.62 10.15
CA ILE A 122 -12.84 7.86 10.16
C ILE A 122 -14.03 7.69 11.07
N HIS A 123 -14.18 8.61 12.00
CA HIS A 123 -15.39 8.77 12.79
C HIS A 123 -16.22 9.89 12.16
N HIS A 124 -17.39 9.54 11.64
CA HIS A 124 -18.35 10.53 11.18
C HIS A 124 -19.16 11.02 12.38
N ILE A 125 -19.23 12.34 12.52
CA ILE A 125 -20.03 13.02 13.53
C ILE A 125 -21.38 13.31 12.88
N SER A 126 -22.45 12.75 13.43
CA SER A 126 -23.81 13.07 12.99
C SER A 126 -24.01 14.60 13.02
N PRO A 127 -24.33 15.24 11.88
CA PRO A 127 -24.62 16.66 11.88
C PRO A 127 -25.84 16.88 12.77
N GLY A 128 -25.70 17.77 13.76
CA GLY A 128 -26.85 18.25 14.52
C GLY A 128 -27.71 19.19 13.66
N THR A 129 -28.55 19.99 14.32
CA THR A 129 -29.37 21.03 13.68
C THR A 129 -28.57 22.22 13.13
N GLU A 130 -27.27 22.32 13.46
CA GLU A 130 -26.38 23.42 13.07
C GLU A 130 -25.37 22.94 12.01
N PRO A 131 -25.08 23.75 10.98
CA PRO A 131 -24.08 23.41 9.96
C PRO A 131 -22.67 23.45 10.56
N VAL A 132 -22.13 22.29 10.93
CA VAL A 132 -20.73 22.18 11.40
C VAL A 132 -19.76 22.11 10.23
N THR A 133 -18.65 22.83 10.34
CA THR A 133 -17.64 22.99 9.28
C THR A 133 -16.76 21.74 9.09
N HIS A 134 -16.72 20.84 10.08
CA HIS A 134 -15.94 19.60 10.07
C HIS A 134 -16.73 18.46 10.75
N ASN A 135 -17.34 17.58 9.95
CA ASN A 135 -18.17 16.47 10.46
C ASN A 135 -17.40 15.15 10.63
N GLN A 136 -16.07 15.18 10.67
CA GLN A 136 -15.29 13.95 10.76
C GLN A 136 -14.00 14.10 11.59
N VAL A 137 -13.60 12.99 12.21
CA VAL A 137 -12.32 12.82 12.89
C VAL A 137 -11.59 11.68 12.22
N GLU A 138 -10.34 11.91 11.83
CA GLU A 138 -9.52 10.91 11.12
C GLU A 138 -8.39 10.40 12.00
N SER A 139 -7.99 9.15 11.81
CA SER A 139 -6.78 8.60 12.42
C SER A 139 -5.50 9.08 11.73
N ASN A 140 -4.35 8.69 12.29
CA ASN A 140 -3.12 8.62 11.51
C ASN A 140 -3.31 7.74 10.26
N VAL A 141 -2.50 8.00 9.23
CA VAL A 141 -2.43 7.14 8.05
C VAL A 141 -1.58 5.91 8.39
N ALA A 142 -2.14 4.72 8.20
CA ALA A 142 -1.44 3.46 8.33
C ALA A 142 -1.20 2.84 6.93
N PRO A 143 0.06 2.61 6.52
CA PRO A 143 0.34 1.94 5.26
C PRO A 143 0.18 0.42 5.40
N PHE A 144 -0.25 -0.24 4.34
CA PHE A 144 -0.15 -1.69 4.20
C PHE A 144 0.21 -2.06 2.75
N VAL A 145 0.82 -3.22 2.55
CA VAL A 145 1.21 -3.69 1.21
C VAL A 145 0.15 -4.65 0.69
N LEU A 146 -0.49 -4.29 -0.42
CA LEU A 146 -1.47 -5.13 -1.10
C LEU A 146 -0.80 -5.86 -2.29
N CYS A 147 -0.64 -7.17 -2.14
CA CYS A 147 0.04 -8.01 -3.12
C CYS A 147 -0.91 -8.42 -4.26
N PRO A 148 -0.48 -8.31 -5.53
CA PRO A 148 -1.28 -8.79 -6.66
C PRO A 148 -1.25 -10.31 -6.76
N THR A 149 -2.33 -10.90 -7.26
CA THR A 149 -2.35 -12.29 -7.72
C THR A 149 -2.30 -12.31 -9.23
N VAL A 150 -1.34 -13.05 -9.79
CA VAL A 150 -1.28 -13.30 -11.23
C VAL A 150 -2.40 -14.27 -11.61
N THR A 151 -3.29 -13.84 -12.48
CA THR A 151 -4.45 -14.62 -12.92
C THR A 151 -4.22 -15.33 -14.25
N ARG A 152 -3.34 -14.77 -15.09
CA ARG A 152 -2.97 -15.36 -16.38
C ARG A 152 -1.60 -14.89 -16.82
N VAL A 153 -0.84 -15.80 -17.42
CA VAL A 153 0.38 -15.48 -18.16
C VAL A 153 0.22 -16.01 -19.57
N SER A 154 0.53 -15.16 -20.56
CA SER A 154 0.48 -15.53 -21.97
C SER A 154 1.78 -15.07 -22.65
N PRO A 155 2.63 -15.99 -23.14
CA PRO A 155 3.74 -15.63 -24.00
C PRO A 155 3.19 -15.19 -25.37
N GLY A 156 3.79 -14.14 -25.93
CA GLY A 156 3.61 -13.75 -27.32
C GLY A 156 4.41 -14.65 -28.26
N ASN A 157 4.73 -14.14 -29.46
CA ASN A 157 5.64 -14.84 -30.35
C ASN A 157 7.02 -14.92 -29.69
N VAL A 158 7.54 -16.15 -29.59
CA VAL A 158 8.89 -16.41 -29.13
C VAL A 158 9.81 -16.38 -30.35
N GLU A 159 10.84 -15.55 -30.28
CA GLU A 159 11.82 -15.33 -31.34
C GLU A 159 13.18 -15.89 -30.89
N ASP A 160 13.82 -16.66 -31.76
CA ASP A 160 15.21 -17.07 -31.59
C ASP A 160 16.13 -15.87 -31.90
N ILE A 161 17.03 -15.54 -30.97
CA ILE A 161 18.02 -14.45 -31.13
C ILE A 161 19.36 -14.99 -31.63
N ASP A 162 19.83 -16.11 -31.08
CA ASP A 162 21.21 -16.61 -31.26
C ASP A 162 21.39 -18.13 -31.08
N GLN A 163 20.35 -18.93 -31.30
CA GLN A 163 20.29 -20.40 -31.12
C GLN A 163 20.47 -20.89 -29.67
N GLU A 164 20.72 -19.98 -28.73
CA GLU A 164 20.87 -20.28 -27.30
C GLU A 164 19.85 -19.52 -26.45
N SER A 165 19.28 -18.42 -26.96
CA SER A 165 18.38 -17.57 -26.21
C SER A 165 17.17 -17.05 -26.99
N CYS A 166 16.08 -16.87 -26.25
CA CYS A 166 14.79 -16.40 -26.73
C CYS A 166 14.57 -14.92 -26.41
N ALA A 167 13.83 -14.25 -27.28
CA ALA A 167 13.06 -13.04 -26.99
C ALA A 167 11.56 -13.34 -27.06
N ALA A 168 10.77 -12.68 -26.23
CA ALA A 168 9.31 -12.78 -26.31
C ALA A 168 8.63 -11.55 -25.66
N GLU A 169 7.38 -11.29 -26.04
CA GLU A 169 6.51 -10.39 -25.30
C GLU A 169 5.67 -11.19 -24.31
N ILE A 170 5.91 -11.06 -23.01
CA ILE A 170 5.13 -11.78 -21.98
C ILE A 170 4.03 -10.87 -21.46
N THR A 171 2.78 -11.26 -21.66
CA THR A 171 1.61 -10.56 -21.11
C THR A 171 1.16 -11.23 -19.81
N VAL A 172 1.19 -10.48 -18.72
CA VAL A 172 0.77 -10.90 -17.38
C VAL A 172 -0.50 -10.16 -16.99
N GLN A 173 -1.55 -10.89 -16.62
CA GLN A 173 -2.78 -10.36 -16.05
C GLN A 173 -2.81 -10.59 -14.54
N VAL A 174 -3.34 -9.61 -13.81
CA VAL A 174 -3.47 -9.63 -12.34
C VAL A 174 -4.87 -9.25 -11.89
N ASN A 175 -5.21 -9.59 -10.65
CA ASN A 175 -6.51 -9.28 -10.03
C ASN A 175 -6.63 -7.86 -9.43
N LEU A 176 -5.58 -7.03 -9.50
CA LEU A 176 -5.55 -5.67 -8.96
C LEU A 176 -5.16 -4.66 -10.05
N LEU A 177 -5.58 -3.40 -9.90
CA LEU A 177 -5.13 -2.35 -10.79
C LEU A 177 -3.63 -2.08 -10.64
N LEU A 178 -2.96 -2.04 -11.77
CA LEU A 178 -1.60 -1.52 -11.93
C LEU A 178 -1.71 -0.06 -12.36
N GLY A 179 -1.31 0.84 -11.47
CA GLY A 179 -1.29 2.28 -11.73
C GLY A 179 -0.31 2.66 -12.83
N LYS A 180 -0.65 3.70 -13.60
CA LYS A 180 0.17 4.18 -14.72
C LYS A 180 1.60 4.62 -14.33
N GLU A 181 1.76 5.15 -13.12
CA GLU A 181 3.05 5.64 -12.59
C GLU A 181 3.81 4.60 -11.76
N GLN A 182 3.22 3.45 -11.47
CA GLN A 182 3.84 2.44 -10.61
C GLN A 182 5.03 1.79 -11.30
N ARG A 183 6.07 1.41 -10.56
CA ARG A 183 7.12 0.55 -11.10
C ARG A 183 6.62 -0.89 -11.08
N VAL A 184 6.71 -1.55 -12.23
CA VAL A 184 6.36 -2.97 -12.38
C VAL A 184 7.57 -3.72 -12.91
N VAL A 185 7.93 -4.81 -12.25
CA VAL A 185 9.05 -5.67 -12.64
C VAL A 185 8.54 -7.09 -12.78
N LEU A 186 8.83 -7.70 -13.93
CA LEU A 186 8.62 -9.11 -14.18
C LEU A 186 9.86 -9.88 -13.69
N ALA A 187 9.65 -10.87 -12.83
CA ALA A 187 10.67 -11.81 -12.44
C ALA A 187 10.36 -13.20 -13.01
N LEU A 188 11.36 -13.80 -13.64
CA LEU A 188 11.32 -15.16 -14.14
C LEU A 188 12.33 -16.01 -13.38
N ASN A 189 11.90 -17.13 -12.83
CA ASN A 189 12.77 -18.09 -12.17
C ASN A 189 12.61 -19.44 -12.86
N GLN A 190 13.70 -19.97 -13.42
CA GLN A 190 13.65 -21.23 -14.14
C GLN A 190 13.17 -22.34 -13.20
N TRP A 191 12.18 -23.09 -13.67
CA TRP A 191 11.60 -24.22 -12.94
C TRP A 191 12.47 -25.46 -13.19
N SER A 192 13.65 -25.49 -12.56
CA SER A 192 14.63 -26.57 -12.66
C SER A 192 15.42 -26.70 -11.34
N THR A 193 15.97 -27.89 -11.10
CA THR A 193 16.93 -28.13 -10.01
C THR A 193 18.37 -28.15 -10.49
N ASP A 194 18.60 -28.25 -11.80
CA ASP A 194 19.92 -28.20 -12.40
C ASP A 194 20.25 -26.75 -12.78
N ASN A 195 21.16 -26.15 -12.00
CA ASN A 195 21.71 -24.79 -12.20
C ASN A 195 20.70 -23.75 -12.73
N PRO A 196 19.58 -23.51 -12.01
CA PRO A 196 18.48 -22.69 -12.53
C PRO A 196 18.88 -21.23 -12.71
N THR A 197 18.45 -20.64 -13.83
CA THR A 197 18.67 -19.22 -14.13
C THR A 197 17.49 -18.36 -13.66
N SER A 198 17.74 -17.08 -13.40
CA SER A 198 16.71 -16.11 -13.01
C SER A 198 16.91 -14.78 -13.71
N TYR A 199 15.81 -14.12 -14.05
CA TYR A 199 15.80 -12.87 -14.80
C TYR A 199 14.86 -11.84 -14.19
N LEU A 200 15.18 -10.56 -14.38
CA LEU A 200 14.35 -9.42 -14.01
C LEU A 200 14.21 -8.49 -15.22
N PHE A 201 12.98 -8.09 -15.54
CA PHE A 201 12.69 -7.16 -16.63
C PHE A 201 11.77 -6.04 -16.11
N ASP A 202 12.20 -4.79 -16.26
CA ASP A 202 11.33 -3.65 -15.98
C ASP A 202 10.24 -3.59 -17.05
N ALA A 203 8.98 -3.51 -16.62
CA ALA A 203 7.87 -3.30 -17.52
C ALA A 203 7.87 -1.85 -18.07
N PRO A 204 7.41 -1.65 -19.32
CA PRO A 204 7.28 -0.31 -19.87
C PRO A 204 6.28 0.54 -19.05
N LYS A 205 6.50 1.86 -19.07
CA LYS A 205 5.56 2.80 -18.47
C LYS A 205 4.19 2.69 -19.15
N ARG A 206 3.13 2.75 -18.35
CA ARG A 206 1.76 2.62 -18.82
C ARG A 206 1.13 4.00 -19.00
N ARG A 207 0.17 4.12 -19.92
CA ARG A 207 -0.55 5.39 -20.18
C ARG A 207 -1.81 5.55 -19.31
N LYS A 208 -2.35 4.44 -18.82
CA LYS A 208 -3.56 4.35 -17.99
C LYS A 208 -3.43 3.19 -17.02
N ASP A 209 -4.25 3.22 -15.99
CA ASP A 209 -4.38 2.11 -15.05
C ASP A 209 -4.95 0.88 -15.80
N THR A 210 -4.46 -0.32 -15.45
CA THR A 210 -4.75 -1.55 -16.18
C THR A 210 -4.58 -2.77 -15.29
N HIS A 211 -5.22 -3.88 -15.63
CA HIS A 211 -5.04 -5.19 -14.96
C HIS A 211 -4.04 -6.09 -15.69
N ALA A 212 -3.42 -5.60 -16.75
CA ALA A 212 -2.50 -6.36 -17.58
C ALA A 212 -1.27 -5.52 -17.91
N VAL A 213 -0.12 -6.18 -17.96
CA VAL A 213 1.16 -5.59 -18.38
C VAL A 213 1.85 -6.54 -19.36
N THR A 214 2.41 -5.97 -20.41
CA THR A 214 3.19 -6.69 -21.41
C THR A 214 4.65 -6.26 -21.27
N VAL A 215 5.54 -7.23 -21.14
CA VAL A 215 6.97 -7.02 -20.88
C VAL A 215 7.78 -7.77 -21.93
N SER A 216 8.61 -7.03 -22.66
CA SER A 216 9.59 -7.59 -23.58
C SER A 216 10.71 -8.26 -22.78
N VAL A 217 10.90 -9.55 -22.98
CA VAL A 217 12.04 -10.30 -22.44
C VAL A 217 13.04 -10.59 -23.55
N ASN A 218 14.32 -10.60 -23.23
CA ASN A 218 15.41 -10.87 -24.16
C ASN A 218 16.50 -11.70 -23.49
N LYS A 219 17.26 -12.44 -24.29
CA LYS A 219 18.38 -13.27 -23.83
C LYS A 219 17.99 -14.24 -22.71
N VAL A 220 16.78 -14.79 -22.80
CA VAL A 220 16.26 -15.78 -21.85
C VAL A 220 16.54 -17.17 -22.40
N LEU A 221 17.20 -18.03 -21.64
CA LEU A 221 17.46 -19.41 -22.07
C LEU A 221 16.14 -20.18 -22.25
N PRO A 222 16.04 -21.13 -23.20
CA PRO A 222 14.83 -21.93 -23.33
C PRO A 222 14.55 -22.74 -22.06
N GLY A 223 13.28 -22.80 -21.68
CA GLY A 223 12.83 -23.53 -20.50
C GLY A 223 11.46 -23.09 -19.98
N GLU A 224 11.08 -23.69 -18.86
CA GLU A 224 9.89 -23.31 -18.11
C GLU A 224 10.27 -22.38 -16.95
N TYR A 225 9.48 -21.34 -16.72
CA TYR A 225 9.77 -20.31 -15.73
C TYR A 225 8.57 -20.04 -14.83
N LEU A 226 8.80 -20.00 -13.51
CA LEU A 226 7.89 -19.40 -12.55
C LEU A 226 7.85 -17.90 -12.76
N VAL A 227 6.64 -17.35 -12.75
CA VAL A 227 6.38 -15.94 -13.08
C VAL A 227 5.97 -15.19 -11.82
N ARG A 228 6.66 -14.10 -11.53
CA ARG A 228 6.29 -13.20 -10.44
C ARG A 228 6.25 -11.76 -10.93
N LEU A 229 5.30 -11.00 -10.40
CA LEU A 229 5.16 -9.58 -10.68
C LEU A 229 5.39 -8.79 -9.40
N MET A 230 6.32 -7.84 -9.44
CA MET A 230 6.58 -6.89 -8.37
C MET A 230 6.04 -5.52 -8.76
N VAL A 231 5.14 -4.95 -7.95
CA VAL A 231 4.49 -3.66 -8.18
C VAL A 231 4.77 -2.74 -7.00
N ASP A 232 5.62 -1.73 -7.19
CA ASP A 232 6.10 -0.83 -6.13
C ASP A 232 6.55 -1.58 -4.85
N GLY A 233 7.21 -2.73 -5.04
CA GLY A 233 7.69 -3.59 -3.93
C GLY A 233 6.69 -4.61 -3.40
N ALA A 234 5.43 -4.60 -3.85
CA ALA A 234 4.47 -5.67 -3.57
C ALA A 234 4.64 -6.83 -4.55
N GLU A 235 4.92 -8.03 -4.05
CA GLU A 235 5.23 -9.21 -4.86
C GLU A 235 4.05 -10.19 -4.93
N SER A 236 3.75 -10.67 -6.14
CA SER A 236 2.78 -11.73 -6.36
C SER A 236 3.24 -13.07 -5.79
N GLN A 237 2.31 -13.80 -5.20
CA GLN A 237 2.60 -15.11 -4.61
C GLN A 237 2.65 -16.22 -5.67
N LEU A 238 3.51 -17.21 -5.42
CA LEU A 238 3.54 -18.47 -6.15
C LEU A 238 2.66 -19.49 -5.42
N SER A 239 1.99 -20.37 -6.18
CA SER A 239 1.30 -21.53 -5.61
C SER A 239 2.28 -22.67 -5.37
N ILE A 240 2.03 -23.42 -4.30
CA ILE A 240 2.78 -24.61 -3.93
C ILE A 240 1.94 -25.84 -4.26
N ASP A 241 2.59 -26.91 -4.68
CA ASP A 241 1.94 -28.22 -4.81
C ASP A 241 1.68 -28.83 -3.43
N GLU A 242 0.40 -28.90 -3.07
CA GLU A 242 -0.06 -29.41 -1.78
C GLU A 242 -0.39 -30.91 -1.81
N ASN A 243 -0.28 -31.59 -2.96
CA ASN A 243 -0.61 -33.01 -3.07
C ASN A 243 0.56 -33.89 -2.56
N PRO A 244 0.41 -34.62 -1.43
CA PRO A 244 1.50 -35.40 -0.86
C PRO A 244 1.99 -36.56 -1.74
N ASN A 245 1.17 -36.99 -2.72
CA ASN A 245 1.52 -38.05 -3.66
C ASN A 245 2.19 -37.53 -4.95
N SER A 246 2.30 -36.21 -5.10
CA SER A 246 2.92 -35.60 -6.27
C SER A 246 4.45 -35.68 -6.20
N PRO A 247 5.16 -35.93 -7.31
CA PRO A 247 6.61 -35.85 -7.34
C PRO A 247 7.14 -34.44 -7.04
N THR A 248 6.29 -33.42 -7.16
CA THR A 248 6.61 -32.01 -6.89
C THR A 248 6.01 -31.50 -5.58
N PHE A 249 5.62 -32.38 -4.64
CA PHE A 249 5.06 -31.97 -3.35
C PHE A 249 5.95 -30.93 -2.64
N ASN A 250 5.34 -29.84 -2.16
CA ASN A 250 5.97 -28.65 -1.59
C ASN A 250 6.83 -27.80 -2.55
N TRP A 251 6.76 -28.04 -3.87
CA TRP A 251 7.43 -27.17 -4.84
C TRP A 251 6.52 -26.04 -5.27
N TYR A 252 7.11 -24.91 -5.66
CA TYR A 252 6.38 -23.89 -6.40
C TYR A 252 6.01 -24.42 -7.78
N VAL A 253 4.75 -24.26 -8.18
CA VAL A 253 4.22 -24.85 -9.42
C VAL A 253 3.44 -23.88 -10.30
N ALA A 254 3.05 -22.70 -9.80
CA ALA A 254 2.38 -21.70 -10.62
C ALA A 254 2.51 -20.28 -10.06
N PRO A 255 2.23 -19.24 -10.86
CA PRO A 255 2.03 -19.28 -12.32
C PRO A 255 3.35 -19.59 -13.07
N LYS A 256 3.25 -20.22 -14.24
CA LYS A 256 4.40 -20.57 -15.10
C LYS A 256 4.23 -20.06 -16.53
N VAL A 257 5.34 -19.95 -17.25
CA VAL A 257 5.41 -19.70 -18.69
C VAL A 257 6.48 -20.57 -19.32
N GLU A 258 6.19 -21.11 -20.50
CA GLU A 258 7.13 -21.90 -21.29
C GLU A 258 7.72 -21.05 -22.41
N LEU A 259 9.04 -21.09 -22.56
CA LEU A 259 9.80 -20.44 -23.63
C LEU A 259 10.67 -21.52 -24.28
N LEU A 260 10.13 -22.27 -25.24
CA LEU A 260 10.77 -23.48 -25.78
C LEU A 260 11.24 -23.35 -27.24
N ASN A 261 10.83 -22.29 -27.94
CA ASN A 261 11.17 -22.08 -29.36
C ASN A 261 12.22 -20.97 -29.50
N CYS A 262 13.42 -21.23 -28.98
CA CYS A 262 14.67 -20.71 -29.51
C CYS A 262 15.31 -21.89 -30.29
#